data_AF-A0A538GE04-F1
#
_entry.id   AF-A0A538GE04-F1
#
_cell.length_a   1.000
_cell.length_b   1.000
_cell.length_c   1.000
_cell.angle_alpha   90.00
_cell.angle_beta   90.00
_cell.angle_gamma   90.00
#
_symmetry.space_group_name_H-M   'P 1'
#
loop_
_entity.id
_entity.type
_entity.pdbx_description
1 polymer ?
#
loop_
_entity_poly.entity_id
_entity_poly.type
_entity_poly.pdbx_seq_one_letter_code
_entity_poly.pdbx_strand_id
1 'polypeptide(L)'
;REYGIEPGVTQALAKEVAGIRAGGVDVAVVVGGGNFYRGLAAAAESGMDRATADYAGMLATLLNALALQDALEREGADTRVLSALEVSEVAEP
;
A
#
# COMPACT_ATOMS: atom_id res chain seq x y z
N ARG A 1 -20.26 2.43 -2.03
CA ARG A 1 -19.03 2.97 -1.41
C ARG A 1 -17.90 2.70 -2.39
N GLU A 2 -17.11 3.71 -2.70
CA GLU A 2 -15.98 3.60 -3.62
C GLU A 2 -14.84 2.83 -2.93
N TYR A 3 -14.20 1.90 -3.64
CA TYR A 3 -13.10 1.08 -3.15
C TYR A 3 -11.77 1.59 -3.71
N GLY A 4 -10.66 1.21 -3.08
CA GLY A 4 -9.32 1.56 -3.55
C GLY A 4 -8.64 2.64 -2.71
N ILE A 5 -7.78 3.41 -3.35
CA ILE A 5 -6.93 4.41 -2.68
C ILE A 5 -7.57 5.78 -2.83
N GLU A 6 -7.82 6.43 -1.70
CA GLU A 6 -8.27 7.82 -1.68
C GLU A 6 -7.06 8.76 -1.65
N PRO A 7 -6.83 9.57 -2.72
CA PRO A 7 -5.63 10.40 -2.81
C PRO A 7 -5.50 11.42 -1.68
N GLY A 8 -6.61 12.03 -1.27
CA GLY A 8 -6.61 13.04 -0.21
C GLY A 8 -6.17 12.49 1.15
N VAL A 9 -6.63 11.29 1.51
CA VAL A 9 -6.22 10.62 2.76
C VAL A 9 -4.75 10.22 2.70
N THR A 10 -4.29 9.69 1.56
CA THR A 10 -2.90 9.28 1.37
C THR A 10 -1.95 10.47 1.48
N GLN A 11 -2.32 11.61 0.88
CA GLN A 11 -1.54 12.83 0.95
C GLN A 11 -1.52 13.46 2.35
N ALA A 12 -2.65 13.43 3.06
CA ALA A 12 -2.69 13.89 4.46
C ALA A 12 -1.75 13.06 5.34
N LEU A 13 -1.80 11.73 5.21
CA LEU A 13 -0.91 10.83 5.95
C LEU A 13 0.57 11.06 5.59
N ALA A 14 0.88 11.28 4.31
CA ALA A 14 2.25 11.56 3.87
C ALA A 14 2.82 12.82 4.53
N LYS A 15 2.01 13.90 4.64
CA LYS A 15 2.43 15.13 5.31
C LYS A 15 2.73 14.92 6.79
N GLU A 16 1.89 14.17 7.49
CA GLU A 16 2.10 13.86 8.90
C GLU A 16 3.38 13.06 9.11
N VAL A 17 3.60 12.01 8.31
CA VAL A 17 4.79 11.15 8.38
C VAL A 17 6.05 11.93 8.00
N ALA A 18 6.01 12.74 6.95
CA ALA A 18 7.13 13.60 6.55
C ALA A 18 7.50 14.61 7.65
N GLY A 19 6.50 15.17 8.34
CA GLY A 19 6.70 16.06 9.49
C GLY A 19 7.42 15.36 10.66
N ILE A 20 7.05 14.12 10.98
CA ILE A 20 7.72 13.32 12.00
C ILE A 20 9.18 13.07 11.62
N ARG A 21 9.43 12.67 10.37
CA ARG A 21 10.79 12.43 9.87
C ARG A 21 11.66 13.68 9.88
N ALA A 22 11.09 14.84 9.55
CA ALA A 22 11.80 16.12 9.61
C ALA A 22 12.29 16.46 11.04
N GLY A 23 11.67 15.87 12.06
CA GLY A 23 12.12 15.91 13.46
C GLY A 23 13.29 14.98 13.79
N GLY A 24 13.84 14.25 12.82
CA GLY A 24 14.97 13.34 13.00
C GLY A 24 14.59 11.94 13.51
N VAL A 25 13.32 11.57 13.42
CA VAL A 25 12.82 10.23 13.81
C VAL A 25 12.84 9.30 12.61
N ASP A 26 13.40 8.10 12.80
CA ASP A 26 13.32 7.02 11.81
C ASP A 26 11.92 6.40 11.83
N VAL A 27 11.30 6.29 10.65
CA VAL A 27 9.93 5.82 10.49
C VAL A 27 9.87 4.60 9.58
N ALA A 28 9.19 3.55 10.05
CA ALA A 28 8.77 2.42 9.23
C ALA A 28 7.24 2.32 9.26
N VAL A 29 6.62 2.12 8.10
CA VAL A 29 5.16 2.03 7.96
C VAL A 29 4.79 0.64 7.42
N VAL A 30 3.83 -0.02 8.09
CA VAL A 30 3.25 -1.27 7.62
C VAL A 30 1.84 -0.98 7.11
N VAL A 31 1.57 -1.33 5.86
CA VAL A 31 0.31 -0.99 5.18
C VAL A 31 -0.53 -2.24 4.98
N GLY A 32 -1.81 -2.19 5.33
CA GLY A 32 -2.79 -3.25 5.05
C GLY A 32 -3.44 -3.08 3.67
N GLY A 33 -4.05 -4.14 3.13
CA GLY A 33 -4.75 -4.14 1.82
C GLY A 33 -6.28 -4.10 1.91
N GLY A 34 -6.84 -3.81 3.10
CA GLY A 34 -8.27 -4.00 3.40
C GLY A 34 -9.25 -3.11 2.61
N ASN A 35 -8.75 -2.00 2.03
CA ASN A 35 -9.49 -1.14 1.10
C ASN A 35 -9.73 -1.81 -0.27
N PHE A 36 -8.93 -2.82 -0.64
CA PHE A 36 -9.16 -3.68 -1.80
C PHE A 36 -9.73 -5.06 -1.42
N TYR A 37 -9.23 -5.65 -0.33
CA TYR A 37 -9.52 -7.03 0.05
C TYR A 37 -10.97 -7.29 0.43
N ARG A 38 -11.74 -6.28 0.88
CA ARG A 38 -13.18 -6.48 1.15
C ARG A 38 -13.98 -6.86 -0.10
N GLY A 39 -13.59 -6.38 -1.28
CA GLY A 39 -14.17 -6.83 -2.56
C GLY A 39 -13.73 -8.25 -2.92
N LEU A 40 -12.55 -8.66 -2.44
CA LEU A 40 -11.96 -9.97 -2.67
C LEU A 40 -12.50 -11.05 -1.72
N ALA A 41 -12.91 -10.68 -0.50
CA ALA A 41 -13.62 -11.56 0.42
C ALA A 41 -14.95 -12.05 -0.20
N ALA A 42 -15.67 -11.16 -0.90
CA ALA A 42 -16.84 -11.54 -1.69
C ALA A 42 -16.48 -12.48 -2.85
N ALA A 43 -15.29 -12.33 -3.45
CA ALA A 43 -14.80 -13.24 -4.48
C ALA A 43 -14.40 -14.62 -3.91
N ALA A 44 -13.84 -14.67 -2.70
CA ALA A 44 -13.57 -15.90 -1.95
C ALA A 44 -14.87 -16.63 -1.58
N GLU A 45 -15.90 -15.91 -1.14
CA GLU A 45 -17.24 -16.46 -0.93
C GLU A 45 -17.89 -16.98 -2.23
N SER A 46 -17.47 -16.45 -3.39
CA SER A 46 -17.91 -16.92 -4.71
C SER A 46 -17.11 -18.11 -5.28
N GLY A 47 -16.21 -18.72 -4.48
CA GLY A 47 -15.50 -19.96 -4.84
C GLY A 47 -14.03 -19.80 -5.25
N MET A 48 -13.41 -18.64 -4.98
CA MET A 48 -11.96 -18.49 -5.16
C MET A 48 -11.20 -19.30 -4.09
N ASP A 49 -10.15 -20.01 -4.53
CA ASP A 49 -9.25 -20.72 -3.63
C ASP A 49 -8.59 -19.78 -2.61
N ARG A 50 -8.44 -20.25 -1.37
CA ARG A 50 -7.97 -19.43 -0.26
C ARG A 50 -6.55 -18.91 -0.47
N ALA A 51 -5.65 -19.71 -1.05
CA ALA A 51 -4.28 -19.25 -1.31
C ALA A 51 -4.27 -18.13 -2.36
N THR A 52 -5.10 -18.24 -3.38
CA THR A 52 -5.28 -17.18 -4.40
C THR A 52 -5.80 -15.89 -3.77
N ALA A 53 -6.77 -16.00 -2.86
CA ALA A 53 -7.29 -14.84 -2.14
C ALA A 53 -6.21 -14.18 -1.28
N ASP A 54 -5.42 -14.96 -0.53
CA ASP A 54 -4.33 -14.44 0.30
C ASP A 54 -3.25 -13.73 -0.53
N TYR A 55 -2.87 -14.27 -1.69
CA TYR A 55 -1.95 -13.60 -2.62
C TYR A 55 -2.48 -12.26 -3.11
N ALA A 56 -3.75 -12.20 -3.51
CA ALA A 56 -4.36 -10.96 -3.94
C ALA A 56 -4.44 -9.92 -2.80
N GLY A 57 -4.62 -10.38 -1.55
CA GLY A 57 -4.50 -9.54 -0.36
C GLY A 57 -3.09 -8.98 -0.16
N MET A 58 -2.06 -9.79 -0.34
CA MET A 58 -0.67 -9.33 -0.29
C MET A 58 -0.36 -8.33 -1.42
N LEU A 59 -0.80 -8.57 -2.65
CA LEU A 59 -0.66 -7.61 -3.74
C LEU A 59 -1.38 -6.28 -3.46
N ALA A 60 -2.56 -6.32 -2.83
CA ALA A 60 -3.26 -5.11 -2.40
C ALA A 60 -2.45 -4.26 -1.39
N THR A 61 -1.65 -4.90 -0.51
CA THR A 61 -0.75 -4.15 0.38
C THR A 61 0.34 -3.43 -0.40
N LEU A 62 0.88 -4.06 -1.45
CA LEU A 62 1.87 -3.43 -2.33
C LEU A 62 1.32 -2.22 -3.08
N LEU A 63 0.06 -2.30 -3.57
CA LEU A 63 -0.58 -1.16 -4.21
C LEU A 63 -0.67 0.06 -3.28
N ASN A 64 -1.07 -0.16 -2.02
CA ASN A 64 -1.12 0.94 -1.05
C ASN A 64 0.28 1.44 -0.67
N ALA A 65 1.25 0.54 -0.55
CA ALA A 65 2.62 0.90 -0.23
C ALA A 65 3.24 1.79 -1.32
N LEU A 66 3.03 1.46 -2.60
CA LEU A 66 3.47 2.27 -3.74
C LEU A 66 2.78 3.65 -3.77
N ALA A 67 1.47 3.71 -3.52
CA ALA A 67 0.76 4.98 -3.48
C ALA A 67 1.21 5.89 -2.32
N LEU A 68 1.49 5.30 -1.16
CA LEU A 68 2.04 6.03 -0.03
C LEU A 68 3.49 6.48 -0.28
N GLN A 69 4.30 5.65 -0.94
CA GLN A 69 5.67 6.00 -1.35
C GLN A 69 5.66 7.25 -2.23
N ASP A 70 4.88 7.23 -3.32
CA ASP A 70 4.73 8.35 -4.25
C ASP A 70 4.23 9.63 -3.54
N ALA A 71 3.29 9.50 -2.60
CA ALA A 71 2.84 10.64 -1.80
C ALA A 71 3.93 11.20 -0.87
N LEU A 72 4.72 10.34 -0.22
CA LEU A 72 5.84 10.74 0.64
C LEU A 72 6.98 11.40 -0.15
N GLU A 73 7.31 10.86 -1.32
CA GLU A 73 8.32 11.43 -2.21
C GLU A 73 7.94 12.82 -2.70
N ARG A 74 6.66 13.07 -2.98
CA ARG A 74 6.16 14.42 -3.31
C ARG A 74 6.29 15.42 -2.15
N GLU A 75 6.30 14.94 -0.90
CA GLU A 75 6.58 15.76 0.28
C GLU A 75 8.09 15.84 0.60
N GLY A 76 8.95 15.32 -0.29
CA GLY A 76 10.42 15.41 -0.20
C GLY A 76 11.08 14.34 0.67
N ALA A 77 10.34 13.30 1.08
CA ALA A 77 10.88 12.19 1.86
C ALA A 77 11.49 11.12 0.94
N ASP A 78 12.77 10.79 1.14
CA ASP A 78 13.39 9.60 0.55
C ASP A 78 12.81 8.30 1.14
N THR A 79 12.20 7.46 0.31
CA THR A 79 11.46 6.29 0.79
C THR A 79 11.77 5.05 -0.04
N ARG A 80 11.47 3.88 0.54
CA ARG A 80 11.63 2.61 -0.15
C ARG A 80 10.59 1.61 0.33
N VAL A 81 9.84 1.04 -0.61
CA VAL A 81 8.96 -0.10 -0.32
C VAL A 81 9.78 -1.37 -0.14
N LEU A 82 9.47 -2.09 0.94
CA LEU A 82 10.02 -3.41 1.24
C LEU A 82 8.88 -4.43 1.19
N SER A 83 9.08 -5.53 0.46
CA SER A 83 8.05 -6.54 0.21
C SER A 83 8.50 -7.90 0.71
N ALA A 84 7.56 -8.67 1.28
CA ALA A 84 7.76 -10.09 1.57
C ALA A 84 7.62 -10.97 0.31
N LEU A 85 6.98 -10.45 -0.74
CA LEU A 85 6.92 -11.07 -2.06
C LEU A 85 8.06 -10.53 -2.92
N GLU A 86 8.82 -11.42 -3.53
CA GLU A 86 9.72 -11.03 -4.60
C GLU A 86 8.88 -10.67 -5.83
N VAL A 87 8.90 -9.40 -6.20
CA VAL A 87 8.16 -8.88 -7.35
C VAL A 87 9.19 -8.36 -8.33
N SER A 88 9.55 -9.23 -9.29
CA SER A 88 10.39 -8.85 -10.42
C SER A 88 9.56 -7.95 -11.35
N GLU A 89 9.95 -6.67 -11.46
CA GLU A 89 9.39 -5.60 -12.30
C GLU A 89 7.91 -5.68 -12.69
N VAL A 90 7.11 -4.77 -12.13
CA VAL A 90 5.67 -4.68 -12.46
C VAL A 90 5.42 -4.07 -13.85
N ALA A 91 6.36 -3.30 -14.43
CA ALA A 91 6.53 -3.02 -15.88
C ALA A 91 7.76 -2.13 -16.15
N GLU A 92 8.64 -2.63 -17.03
CA GLU A 92 9.89 -2.13 -17.64
C GLU A 92 11.12 -1.77 -16.75
N PRO A 93 12.35 -2.02 -17.26
CA PRO A 93 13.62 -1.91 -16.53
C PRO A 93 14.10 -0.50 -16.19
#